data_AF-A0A7T4USI0-F1
#
_entry.id   AF-A0A7T4USI0-F1
#
_cell.length_a   1.000
_cell.length_b   1.000
_cell.length_c   1.000
_cell.angle_alpha   90.00
_cell.angle_beta   90.00
_cell.angle_gamma   90.00
#
_symmetry.space_group_name_H-M   'P 1'
#
loop_
_entity.id
_entity.type
_entity.pdbx_description
1 polymer ?
#
loop_
_entity_poly.entity_id
_entity_poly.type
_entity_poly.pdbx_seq_one_letter_code
_entity_poly.pdbx_strand_id
1 'polypeptide(L)'
;MSFLNLGRGSVLTVGFAAALALAGCGGDSSSSKTSLDYQATVAHGAVVGATCDLFDADGALIASGFTTDENGQVDISAKVNKKKFPVSMSCSGGTYYNEATGQTETQTGALRSIVPDKDTLNSVGGEVAVTPLTDLAAELYSKSPVKDPVAAKQALAEIREALAPNLGTGGADLLQAPQPVKNSTDTVGGTVQGEYALYLAGLAKAAQSRGVTPEQLLDTVKGQVQQGTQIDSTVADDVVSGAKEFATEQGDADAQAAVENDVAGDGAVETPTGSTGATGATGS
;
A
#
# COMPACT_ATOMS: atom_id res chain seq x y z
N MET A 1 36.86 -38.65 -49.61
CA MET A 1 38.16 -39.24 -49.97
C MET A 1 39.19 -38.14 -49.97
N SER A 2 40.34 -38.40 -49.34
CA SER A 2 41.58 -37.60 -49.33
C SER A 2 41.56 -36.31 -48.51
N PHE A 3 42.62 -35.91 -47.79
CA PHE A 3 43.68 -36.55 -46.98
C PHE A 3 44.50 -35.36 -46.44
N LEU A 4 44.93 -35.43 -45.17
CA LEU A 4 46.14 -34.81 -44.57
C LEU A 4 46.37 -33.28 -44.73
N ASN A 5 46.66 -32.57 -43.62
CA ASN A 5 48.04 -32.53 -43.09
C ASN A 5 48.13 -31.83 -41.72
N LEU A 6 49.10 -32.31 -40.94
CA LEU A 6 49.53 -31.92 -39.61
C LEU A 6 50.12 -30.51 -39.56
N GLY A 7 49.86 -29.81 -38.46
CA GLY A 7 50.66 -28.69 -37.97
C GLY A 7 50.90 -28.84 -36.48
N ARG A 8 51.99 -29.50 -36.10
CA ARG A 8 52.56 -29.53 -34.75
C ARG A 8 53.00 -28.11 -34.36
N GLY A 9 52.57 -27.63 -33.20
CA GLY A 9 53.10 -26.42 -32.56
C GLY A 9 53.28 -26.68 -31.07
N SER A 10 54.54 -26.82 -30.65
CA SER A 10 54.98 -27.10 -29.29
C SER A 10 54.74 -25.94 -28.33
N VAL A 11 54.34 -26.30 -27.11
CA VAL A 11 54.82 -25.82 -25.80
C VAL A 11 55.38 -24.40 -25.73
N LEU A 12 54.67 -23.54 -25.00
CA LEU A 12 55.29 -22.46 -24.22
C LEU A 12 54.51 -22.26 -22.92
N THR A 13 54.95 -22.99 -21.90
CA THR A 13 54.61 -22.75 -20.50
C THR A 13 55.29 -21.44 -20.09
N VAL A 14 54.51 -20.39 -19.84
CA VAL A 14 54.99 -19.19 -19.16
C VAL A 14 54.13 -19.02 -17.91
N GLY A 15 54.69 -19.42 -16.78
CA GLY A 15 54.18 -19.03 -15.48
C GLY A 15 54.45 -17.55 -15.26
N PHE A 16 53.40 -16.77 -15.06
CA PHE A 16 53.47 -15.51 -14.34
C PHE A 16 52.55 -15.63 -13.12
N ALA A 17 53.18 -15.90 -11.97
CA ALA A 17 52.60 -15.61 -10.68
C ALA A 17 52.60 -14.09 -10.51
N ALA A 18 51.42 -13.48 -10.63
CA ALA A 18 51.17 -12.12 -10.17
C ALA A 18 49.96 -12.17 -9.24
N ALA A 19 50.23 -12.44 -7.97
CA ALA A 19 49.29 -12.21 -6.89
C ALA A 19 49.16 -10.69 -6.69
N LEU A 20 48.25 -10.06 -7.44
CA LEU A 20 47.67 -8.79 -7.05
C LEU A 20 46.47 -9.11 -6.17
N ALA A 21 46.74 -9.22 -4.86
CA ALA A 21 45.70 -9.02 -3.87
C ALA A 21 45.21 -7.58 -4.01
N LEU A 22 44.18 -7.38 -4.84
CA LEU A 22 43.26 -6.29 -4.67
C LEU A 22 42.56 -6.55 -3.32
N ALA A 23 43.21 -6.10 -2.25
CA ALA A 23 42.52 -5.71 -1.04
C ALA A 23 41.63 -4.52 -1.42
N GLY A 24 40.51 -4.82 -2.08
CA GLY A 24 39.36 -3.95 -2.09
C GLY A 24 39.00 -3.78 -0.62
N CYS A 25 39.16 -2.55 -0.15
CA CYS A 25 38.64 -2.09 1.12
C CYS A 25 37.14 -2.42 1.10
N GLY A 26 36.78 -3.58 1.62
CA GLY A 26 35.44 -3.92 2.01
C GLY A 26 35.09 -2.93 3.10
N GLY A 27 34.55 -1.79 2.68
CA GLY A 27 33.74 -0.93 3.53
C GLY A 27 32.55 -1.77 3.92
N ASP A 28 32.75 -2.62 4.92
CA ASP A 28 31.72 -3.32 5.66
C ASP A 28 30.95 -2.22 6.38
N SER A 29 30.05 -1.57 5.66
CA SER A 29 29.03 -0.74 6.24
C SER A 29 28.18 -1.71 7.04
N SER A 30 28.53 -1.88 8.31
CA SER A 30 27.71 -2.54 9.32
C SER A 30 26.41 -1.75 9.45
N SER A 31 25.54 -1.92 8.47
CA SER A 31 24.15 -1.51 8.52
C SER A 31 23.52 -2.48 9.51
N SER A 32 23.41 -2.04 10.76
CA SER A 32 22.71 -2.77 11.79
C SER A 32 21.27 -2.98 11.34
N LYS A 33 21.00 -4.19 10.83
CA LYS A 33 19.64 -4.62 10.50
C LYS A 33 18.85 -4.72 11.79
N THR A 34 17.63 -4.21 11.79
CA THR A 34 16.70 -4.28 12.91
C THR A 34 15.55 -5.22 12.56
N SER A 35 14.97 -5.86 13.58
CA SER A 35 13.75 -6.63 13.41
C SER A 35 12.59 -5.68 13.09
N LEU A 36 11.86 -6.02 12.06
CA LEU A 36 10.60 -5.43 11.67
C LEU A 36 9.56 -6.54 11.79
N ASP A 37 8.83 -6.49 12.90
CA ASP A 37 7.78 -7.44 13.24
C ASP A 37 6.49 -6.63 13.39
N TYR A 38 5.48 -6.94 12.59
CA TYR A 38 4.18 -6.27 12.60
C TYR A 38 3.12 -7.15 11.93
N GLN A 39 1.85 -6.82 12.14
CA GLN A 39 0.75 -7.46 11.44
C GLN A 39 0.24 -6.54 10.33
N ALA A 40 -0.31 -7.11 9.27
CA ALA A 40 -1.00 -6.34 8.26
C ALA A 40 -2.38 -6.90 7.97
N THR A 41 -3.31 -5.99 7.67
CA THR A 41 -4.67 -6.30 7.27
C THR A 41 -4.86 -5.91 5.81
N VAL A 42 -5.03 -6.91 4.95
CA VAL A 42 -5.26 -6.75 3.52
C VAL A 42 -6.78 -6.69 3.29
N ALA A 43 -7.27 -5.54 2.82
CA ALA A 43 -8.70 -5.31 2.72
C ALA A 43 -9.15 -4.57 1.44
N HIS A 44 -10.01 -5.23 0.67
CA HIS A 44 -11.14 -4.61 -0.03
C HIS A 44 -12.34 -4.67 0.93
N GLY A 45 -12.88 -5.88 1.12
CA GLY A 45 -13.20 -6.45 2.44
C GLY A 45 -12.06 -7.40 2.85
N ALA A 46 -12.23 -8.25 3.87
CA ALA A 46 -11.17 -9.17 4.29
C ALA A 46 -10.63 -10.04 3.12
N VAL A 47 -9.38 -9.83 2.69
CA VAL A 47 -8.79 -10.56 1.57
C VAL A 47 -8.12 -11.84 2.06
N VAL A 48 -8.76 -12.99 1.82
CA VAL A 48 -8.31 -14.30 2.29
C VAL A 48 -7.42 -14.99 1.25
N GLY A 49 -6.27 -15.51 1.68
CA GLY A 49 -5.37 -16.28 0.83
C GLY A 49 -4.51 -15.47 -0.16
N ALA A 50 -4.39 -14.16 0.04
CA ALA A 50 -3.46 -13.33 -0.72
C ALA A 50 -2.02 -13.64 -0.33
N THR A 51 -1.10 -13.61 -1.31
CA THR A 51 0.34 -13.70 -1.05
C THR A 51 0.95 -12.30 -1.02
N CYS A 52 1.67 -12.00 0.06
CA CYS A 52 2.29 -10.72 0.33
C CYS A 52 3.82 -10.81 0.32
N ASP A 53 4.42 -9.78 -0.28
CA ASP A 53 5.87 -9.58 -0.36
C ASP A 53 6.24 -8.19 0.17
N LEU A 54 7.40 -8.10 0.82
CA LEU A 54 7.92 -6.89 1.45
C LEU A 54 9.17 -6.40 0.71
N PHE A 55 9.22 -5.11 0.41
CA PHE A 55 10.29 -4.45 -0.34
C PHE A 55 10.84 -3.25 0.41
N ASP A 56 12.11 -2.93 0.17
CA ASP A 56 12.71 -1.69 0.68
C ASP A 56 12.42 -0.47 -0.21
N ALA A 57 12.87 0.71 0.23
CA ALA A 57 12.70 1.97 -0.48
C ALA A 57 13.28 1.99 -1.91
N ASP A 58 14.23 1.09 -2.22
CA ASP A 58 14.80 0.96 -3.58
C ASP A 58 14.06 -0.07 -4.44
N GLY A 59 13.03 -0.71 -3.89
CA GLY A 59 12.27 -1.79 -4.53
C GLY A 59 12.94 -3.16 -4.43
N ALA A 60 13.96 -3.33 -3.58
CA ALA A 60 14.59 -4.63 -3.39
C ALA A 60 13.76 -5.50 -2.44
N LEU A 61 13.56 -6.77 -2.81
CA LEU A 61 12.81 -7.73 -2.00
C LEU A 61 13.53 -7.99 -0.66
N ILE A 62 12.82 -7.75 0.44
CA ILE A 62 13.26 -8.01 1.82
C ILE A 62 12.83 -9.41 2.26
N ALA A 63 11.56 -9.75 2.05
CA ALA A 63 10.92 -11.00 2.45
C ALA A 63 9.69 -11.27 1.58
N SER A 64 9.30 -12.54 1.42
CA SER A 64 8.24 -12.94 0.49
C SER A 64 7.45 -14.14 1.01
N GLY A 65 6.26 -14.34 0.45
CA GLY A 65 5.48 -15.56 0.65
C GLY A 65 4.65 -15.58 1.93
N PHE A 66 4.35 -14.41 2.50
CA PHE A 66 3.39 -14.32 3.60
C PHE A 66 1.98 -14.51 3.04
N THR A 67 1.11 -15.25 3.74
CA THR A 67 -0.24 -15.54 3.24
C THR A 67 -1.28 -15.04 4.23
N THR A 68 -2.31 -14.34 3.74
CA THR A 68 -3.38 -13.82 4.59
C THR A 68 -4.32 -14.93 5.08
N ASP A 69 -4.78 -14.78 6.31
CA ASP A 69 -5.74 -15.67 6.95
C ASP A 69 -7.21 -15.29 6.62
N GLU A 70 -8.16 -15.91 7.33
CA GLU A 70 -9.61 -15.68 7.15
C GLU A 70 -10.09 -14.27 7.52
N ASN A 71 -9.30 -13.50 8.25
CA ASN A 71 -9.57 -12.10 8.57
C ASN A 71 -8.81 -11.14 7.64
N GLY A 72 -8.15 -11.66 6.61
CA GLY A 72 -7.27 -10.89 5.74
C GLY A 72 -5.98 -10.45 6.44
N GLN A 73 -5.66 -11.05 7.58
CA GLN A 73 -4.52 -10.68 8.40
C GLN A 73 -3.29 -11.51 8.07
N VAL A 74 -2.11 -10.92 8.23
CA VAL A 74 -0.84 -11.60 8.03
C VAL A 74 0.25 -11.05 8.96
N ASP A 75 0.94 -11.96 9.66
CA ASP A 75 2.08 -11.60 10.49
C ASP A 75 3.35 -11.50 9.64
N ILE A 76 3.99 -10.34 9.71
CA ILE A 76 5.23 -10.03 9.00
C ILE A 76 6.37 -10.07 10.00
N SER A 77 7.41 -10.84 9.69
CA SER A 77 8.67 -10.85 10.41
C SER A 77 9.84 -10.78 9.44
N ALA A 78 10.60 -9.70 9.49
CA ALA A 78 11.69 -9.43 8.56
C ALA A 78 12.85 -8.67 9.22
N LYS A 79 14.01 -8.66 8.56
CA LYS A 79 15.18 -7.87 8.97
C LYS A 79 15.45 -6.74 7.99
N VAL A 80 15.20 -5.51 8.41
CA VAL A 80 15.35 -4.31 7.58
C VAL A 80 16.50 -3.43 8.08
N ASN A 81 17.21 -2.78 7.17
CA ASN A 81 18.14 -1.70 7.53
C ASN A 81 17.32 -0.43 7.78
N LYS A 82 17.52 0.26 8.92
CA LYS A 82 16.78 1.50 9.24
C LYS A 82 16.90 2.59 8.15
N LYS A 83 17.98 2.59 7.36
CA LYS A 83 18.19 3.51 6.23
C LYS A 83 17.42 3.12 4.96
N LYS A 84 16.70 2.01 4.99
CA LYS A 84 15.95 1.44 3.87
C LYS A 84 14.44 1.59 4.04
N PHE A 85 14.02 2.36 5.05
CA PHE A 85 12.68 2.91 5.11
C PHE A 85 12.53 4.07 4.12
N PRO A 86 11.31 4.31 3.59
CA PRO A 86 10.08 3.55 3.85
C PRO A 86 10.11 2.14 3.24
N VAL A 87 9.38 1.20 3.84
CA VAL A 87 9.20 -0.15 3.26
C VAL A 87 7.83 -0.24 2.63
N SER A 88 7.71 -0.97 1.52
CA SER A 88 6.44 -1.20 0.84
C SER A 88 6.08 -2.67 0.88
N MET A 89 4.79 -2.95 1.07
CA MET A 89 4.24 -4.28 0.95
C MET A 89 3.36 -4.36 -0.29
N SER A 90 3.36 -5.52 -0.95
CA SER A 90 2.51 -5.81 -2.10
C SER A 90 1.84 -7.16 -1.88
N CYS A 91 0.51 -7.20 -1.88
CA CYS A 91 -0.29 -8.39 -1.68
C CYS A 91 -1.14 -8.66 -2.92
N SER A 92 -1.13 -9.89 -3.41
CA SER A 92 -1.84 -10.28 -4.65
C SER A 92 -2.51 -11.63 -4.54
N GLY A 93 -3.57 -11.82 -5.32
CA GLY A 93 -4.42 -13.01 -5.28
C GLY A 93 -5.35 -13.03 -4.07
N GLY A 94 -5.95 -14.18 -3.80
CA GLY A 94 -6.95 -14.34 -2.75
C GLY A 94 -8.35 -13.92 -3.17
N THR A 95 -9.27 -13.98 -2.22
CA THR A 95 -10.69 -13.63 -2.41
C THR A 95 -11.18 -12.73 -1.29
N TYR A 96 -12.13 -11.86 -1.58
CA TYR A 96 -12.71 -10.94 -0.60
C TYR A 96 -14.23 -10.90 -0.73
N TYR A 97 -14.90 -10.48 0.34
CA TYR A 97 -16.32 -10.16 0.29
C TYR A 97 -16.49 -8.74 -0.25
N ASN A 98 -17.17 -8.60 -1.39
CA ASN A 98 -17.49 -7.30 -1.96
C ASN A 98 -18.78 -6.77 -1.31
N GLU A 99 -18.64 -5.72 -0.50
CA GLU A 99 -19.70 -5.12 0.29
C GLU A 99 -20.82 -4.52 -0.56
N ALA A 100 -20.54 -4.15 -1.80
CA ALA A 100 -21.54 -3.59 -2.71
C ALA A 100 -22.39 -4.67 -3.38
N THR A 101 -21.80 -5.81 -3.74
CA THR A 101 -22.50 -6.90 -4.44
C THR A 101 -23.02 -7.98 -3.49
N GLY A 102 -22.49 -8.05 -2.28
CA GLY A 102 -22.75 -9.10 -1.31
C GLY A 102 -22.19 -10.46 -1.74
N GLN A 103 -21.21 -10.49 -2.65
CA GLN A 103 -20.61 -11.71 -3.19
C GLN A 103 -19.13 -11.80 -2.84
N THR A 104 -18.61 -13.03 -2.80
CA THR A 104 -17.17 -13.26 -2.74
C THR A 104 -16.55 -13.15 -4.13
N GLU A 105 -15.55 -12.28 -4.26
CA GLU A 105 -14.88 -11.96 -5.51
C GLU A 105 -13.37 -12.27 -5.41
N THR A 106 -12.71 -12.40 -6.56
CA THR A 106 -11.26 -12.66 -6.62
C THR A 106 -10.52 -11.33 -6.74
N GLN A 107 -9.51 -11.13 -5.90
CA GLN A 107 -8.62 -9.99 -6.05
C GLN A 107 -7.70 -10.23 -7.26
N THR A 108 -7.86 -9.43 -8.30
CA THR A 108 -7.10 -9.58 -9.55
C THR A 108 -5.87 -8.67 -9.62
N GLY A 109 -5.92 -7.50 -8.98
CA GLY A 109 -4.79 -6.57 -8.85
C GLY A 109 -3.96 -6.83 -7.60
N ALA A 110 -2.75 -6.27 -7.54
CA ALA A 110 -2.01 -6.20 -6.29
C ALA A 110 -2.44 -4.97 -5.49
N LEU A 111 -2.70 -5.15 -4.20
CA LEU A 111 -2.84 -4.05 -3.25
C LEU A 111 -1.48 -3.78 -2.63
N ARG A 112 -1.14 -2.50 -2.47
CA ARG A 112 0.13 -2.07 -1.89
C ARG A 112 -0.10 -1.22 -0.66
N SER A 113 0.90 -1.17 0.20
CA SER A 113 0.96 -0.22 1.31
C SER A 113 2.40 0.25 1.50
N ILE A 114 2.55 1.38 2.17
CA ILE A 114 3.84 1.96 2.49
C ILE A 114 3.93 2.30 3.97
N VAL A 115 4.92 1.72 4.65
CA VAL A 115 5.22 2.00 6.06
C VAL A 115 6.36 3.01 6.11
N PRO A 116 6.10 4.27 6.51
CA PRO A 116 7.08 5.34 6.43
C PRO A 116 8.35 5.06 7.24
N ASP A 117 8.18 4.71 8.51
CA ASP A 117 9.24 4.43 9.46
C ASP A 117 8.68 3.62 10.64
N LYS A 118 9.58 3.18 11.53
CA LYS A 118 9.19 2.39 12.71
C LYS A 118 8.35 3.19 13.71
N ASP A 119 8.54 4.49 13.80
CA ASP A 119 7.78 5.33 14.74
C ASP A 119 6.32 5.44 14.31
N THR A 120 6.08 5.55 13.00
CA THR A 120 4.74 5.53 12.39
C THR A 120 4.07 4.18 12.58
N LEU A 121 4.82 3.10 12.36
CA LEU A 121 4.32 1.75 12.62
C LEU A 121 3.88 1.59 14.08
N ASN A 122 4.68 2.08 15.03
CA ASN A 122 4.33 2.04 16.44
C ASN A 122 3.11 2.93 16.75
N SER A 123 2.97 4.09 16.10
CA SER A 123 1.85 5.01 16.35
C SER A 123 0.51 4.46 15.89
N VAL A 124 0.50 3.61 14.85
CA VAL A 124 -0.73 2.93 14.38
C VAL A 124 -1.01 1.60 15.10
N GLY A 125 -0.21 1.25 16.11
CA GLY A 125 -0.43 0.06 16.94
C GLY A 125 0.25 -1.22 16.46
N GLY A 126 1.13 -1.14 15.45
CA GLY A 126 1.84 -2.31 14.93
C GLY A 126 1.01 -3.20 14.00
N GLU A 127 -0.17 -2.74 13.60
CA GLU A 127 -1.01 -3.36 12.57
C GLU A 127 -1.26 -2.34 11.44
N VAL A 128 -0.91 -2.70 10.20
CA VAL A 128 -0.98 -1.77 9.07
C VAL A 128 -1.99 -2.18 8.00
N ALA A 129 -2.63 -1.20 7.39
CA ALA A 129 -3.55 -1.38 6.28
C ALA A 129 -2.84 -1.67 4.95
N VAL A 130 -3.30 -2.69 4.22
CA VAL A 130 -3.03 -2.90 2.78
C VAL A 130 -4.35 -2.88 2.05
N THR A 131 -4.71 -1.72 1.51
CA THR A 131 -6.04 -1.43 0.99
C THR A 131 -5.93 -0.69 -0.33
N PRO A 132 -7.04 -0.56 -1.08
CA PRO A 132 -7.09 0.35 -2.23
C PRO A 132 -6.56 1.76 -1.93
N LEU A 133 -6.84 2.31 -0.73
CA LEU A 133 -6.38 3.66 -0.38
C LEU A 133 -4.88 3.70 -0.07
N THR A 134 -4.32 2.73 0.65
CA THR A 134 -2.86 2.69 0.84
C THR A 134 -2.10 2.34 -0.45
N ASP A 135 -2.75 1.69 -1.40
CA ASP A 135 -2.20 1.42 -2.73
C ASP A 135 -2.13 2.70 -3.57
N LEU A 136 -3.15 3.55 -3.51
CA LEU A 136 -3.09 4.90 -4.09
C LEU A 136 -1.98 5.75 -3.44
N ALA A 137 -1.81 5.66 -2.12
CA ALA A 137 -0.73 6.38 -1.43
C ALA A 137 0.65 5.86 -1.84
N ALA A 138 0.82 4.54 -1.99
CA ALA A 138 2.05 3.95 -2.50
C ALA A 138 2.33 4.38 -3.96
N GLU A 139 1.28 4.48 -4.78
CA GLU A 139 1.38 4.98 -6.16
C GLU A 139 1.82 6.44 -6.19
N LEU A 140 1.20 7.30 -5.38
CA LEU A 140 1.55 8.72 -5.27
C LEU A 140 2.99 8.90 -4.77
N TYR A 141 3.40 8.15 -3.73
CA TYR A 141 4.77 8.13 -3.24
C TYR A 141 5.76 7.69 -4.32
N SER A 142 5.39 6.74 -5.19
CA SER A 142 6.25 6.30 -6.30
C SER A 142 6.63 7.45 -7.24
N LYS A 143 5.80 8.50 -7.34
CA LYS A 143 6.06 9.71 -8.13
C LYS A 143 6.91 10.75 -7.41
N SER A 144 7.02 10.67 -6.08
CA SER A 144 7.81 11.65 -5.32
C SER A 144 9.26 11.66 -5.79
N PRO A 145 9.87 12.85 -6.01
CA PRO A 145 11.30 12.96 -6.30
C PRO A 145 12.17 12.60 -5.08
N VAL A 146 11.57 12.49 -3.89
CA VAL A 146 12.25 12.16 -2.64
C VAL A 146 11.73 10.82 -2.12
N LYS A 147 12.64 9.88 -1.86
CA LYS A 147 12.30 8.54 -1.36
C LYS A 147 12.60 8.41 0.13
N ASP A 148 11.86 9.16 0.95
CA ASP A 148 12.05 9.20 2.40
C ASP A 148 10.74 9.02 3.19
N PRO A 149 10.81 8.82 4.51
CA PRO A 149 9.63 8.67 5.35
C PRO A 149 8.69 9.88 5.37
N VAL A 150 9.19 11.10 5.12
CA VAL A 150 8.37 12.31 5.12
C VAL A 150 7.47 12.33 3.88
N ALA A 151 8.03 12.03 2.71
CA ALA A 151 7.29 11.89 1.47
C ALA A 151 6.25 10.76 1.54
N ALA A 152 6.57 9.64 2.21
CA ALA A 152 5.61 8.56 2.41
C ALA A 152 4.42 8.98 3.30
N LYS A 153 4.67 9.72 4.40
CA LYS A 153 3.61 10.27 5.26
C LYS A 153 2.73 11.27 4.53
N GLN A 154 3.33 12.14 3.71
CA GLN A 154 2.60 13.07 2.85
C GLN A 154 1.68 12.30 1.91
N ALA A 155 2.19 11.28 1.21
CA ALA A 155 1.35 10.52 0.28
C ALA A 155 0.13 9.87 0.95
N LEU A 156 0.29 9.35 2.18
CA LEU A 156 -0.82 8.81 2.97
C LEU A 156 -1.82 9.91 3.37
N ALA A 157 -1.33 11.10 3.77
CA ALA A 157 -2.18 12.22 4.14
C ALA A 157 -3.00 12.76 2.97
N GLU A 158 -2.39 12.93 1.80
CA GLU A 158 -3.04 13.44 0.58
C GLU A 158 -4.18 12.52 0.14
N ILE A 159 -3.96 11.20 0.12
CA ILE A 159 -5.02 10.25 -0.24
C ILE A 159 -6.13 10.20 0.81
N ARG A 160 -5.78 10.30 2.10
CA ARG A 160 -6.78 10.43 3.18
C ARG A 160 -7.65 11.65 2.94
N GLU A 161 -7.06 12.81 2.70
CA GLU A 161 -7.81 14.07 2.50
C GLU A 161 -8.67 14.02 1.24
N ALA A 162 -8.18 13.41 0.17
CA ALA A 162 -8.89 13.31 -1.09
C ALA A 162 -10.09 12.34 -1.06
N LEU A 163 -9.99 11.20 -0.36
CA LEU A 163 -10.96 10.10 -0.47
C LEU A 163 -11.60 9.66 0.85
N ALA A 164 -10.99 9.99 1.98
CA ALA A 164 -11.47 9.65 3.31
C ALA A 164 -11.26 10.81 4.30
N PRO A 165 -11.78 12.02 4.01
CA PRO A 165 -11.37 13.26 4.67
C PRO A 165 -11.59 13.28 6.19
N ASN A 166 -12.55 12.50 6.70
CA ASN A 166 -12.89 12.45 8.12
C ASN A 166 -12.28 11.24 8.84
N LEU A 167 -11.58 10.37 8.10
CA LEU A 167 -10.89 9.22 8.66
C LEU A 167 -9.81 9.69 9.63
N GLY A 168 -10.15 9.62 10.92
CA GLY A 168 -9.29 10.10 11.99
C GLY A 168 -8.91 11.57 11.87
N THR A 169 -7.74 11.94 12.39
CA THR A 169 -7.27 13.33 12.47
C THR A 169 -5.82 13.53 11.98
N GLY A 170 -5.15 12.46 11.53
CA GLY A 170 -3.77 12.48 11.08
C GLY A 170 -3.52 11.61 9.85
N GLY A 171 -2.52 11.97 9.05
CA GLY A 171 -2.20 11.23 7.81
C GLY A 171 -1.82 9.76 8.00
N ALA A 172 -1.39 9.36 9.21
CA ALA A 172 -1.10 7.97 9.52
C ALA A 172 -2.36 7.11 9.74
N ASP A 173 -3.55 7.72 9.83
CA ASP A 173 -4.81 6.99 10.04
C ASP A 173 -5.16 6.12 8.84
N LEU A 174 -4.72 6.50 7.63
CA LEU A 174 -4.82 5.65 6.44
C LEU A 174 -3.97 4.38 6.53
N LEU A 175 -2.94 4.37 7.39
CA LEU A 175 -2.11 3.21 7.65
C LEU A 175 -2.65 2.34 8.78
N GLN A 176 -3.60 2.82 9.58
CA GLN A 176 -4.25 2.01 10.62
C GLN A 176 -5.09 0.90 9.97
N ALA A 177 -5.01 -0.33 10.47
CA ALA A 177 -5.77 -1.44 9.92
C ALA A 177 -7.30 -1.20 10.00
N PRO A 178 -8.05 -1.41 8.90
CA PRO A 178 -9.51 -1.34 8.91
C PRO A 178 -10.12 -2.54 9.65
N GLN A 179 -11.36 -2.41 10.08
CA GLN A 179 -12.12 -3.55 10.60
C GLN A 179 -12.42 -4.54 9.45
N PRO A 180 -12.03 -5.83 9.56
CA PRO A 180 -12.29 -6.79 8.49
C PRO A 180 -13.78 -7.08 8.31
N VAL A 181 -14.27 -6.99 7.07
CA VAL A 181 -15.62 -7.41 6.67
C VAL A 181 -15.52 -8.68 5.83
N LYS A 182 -16.10 -9.78 6.31
CA LYS A 182 -15.97 -11.11 5.70
C LYS A 182 -17.25 -11.59 5.03
N ASN A 183 -18.39 -11.02 5.40
CA ASN A 183 -19.71 -11.46 4.96
C ASN A 183 -20.78 -10.42 5.31
N SER A 184 -22.02 -10.67 4.88
CA SER A 184 -23.17 -9.76 5.07
C SER A 184 -23.67 -9.60 6.51
N THR A 185 -23.18 -10.41 7.45
CA THR A 185 -23.58 -10.35 8.87
C THR A 185 -22.57 -9.61 9.74
N ASP A 186 -21.38 -9.31 9.20
CA ASP A 186 -20.39 -8.52 9.90
C ASP A 186 -20.86 -7.06 9.90
N THR A 187 -20.87 -6.43 11.08
CA THR A 187 -21.12 -4.99 11.24
C THR A 187 -19.84 -4.26 11.56
N VAL A 188 -19.71 -3.03 11.09
CA VAL A 188 -18.59 -2.13 11.41
C VAL A 188 -19.09 -1.09 12.39
N GLY A 189 -18.35 -0.84 13.48
CA GLY A 189 -18.75 0.14 14.49
C GLY A 189 -18.29 1.56 14.15
N GLY A 190 -18.61 2.52 15.02
CA GLY A 190 -18.16 3.92 14.90
C GLY A 190 -16.72 4.20 15.37
N THR A 191 -15.81 3.22 15.28
CA THR A 191 -14.37 3.44 15.57
C THR A 191 -13.63 3.87 14.30
N VAL A 192 -12.41 4.39 14.40
CA VAL A 192 -11.60 4.74 13.22
C VAL A 192 -11.39 3.52 12.30
N GLN A 193 -11.22 2.32 12.85
CA GLN A 193 -11.10 1.10 12.04
C GLN A 193 -12.41 0.75 11.33
N GLY A 194 -13.56 0.95 11.98
CA GLY A 194 -14.87 0.75 11.39
C GLY A 194 -15.19 1.79 10.33
N GLU A 195 -14.87 3.06 10.58
CA GLU A 195 -14.96 4.16 9.63
C GLU A 195 -14.10 3.89 8.38
N TYR A 196 -12.88 3.40 8.57
CA TYR A 196 -12.04 2.98 7.44
C TYR A 196 -12.73 1.89 6.62
N ALA A 197 -13.30 0.87 7.27
CA ALA A 197 -14.06 -0.15 6.56
C ALA A 197 -15.27 0.43 5.81
N LEU A 198 -15.94 1.46 6.33
CA LEU A 198 -17.00 2.19 5.62
C LEU A 198 -16.50 2.86 4.34
N TYR A 199 -15.33 3.51 4.36
CA TYR A 199 -14.74 4.10 3.15
C TYR A 199 -14.36 3.05 2.10
N LEU A 200 -13.89 1.87 2.52
CA LEU A 200 -13.61 0.76 1.61
C LEU A 200 -14.89 0.22 0.96
N ALA A 201 -15.95 0.04 1.75
CA ALA A 201 -17.28 -0.31 1.23
C ALA A 201 -17.82 0.80 0.31
N GLY A 202 -17.57 2.06 0.64
CA GLY A 202 -17.90 3.22 -0.19
C GLY A 202 -17.21 3.19 -1.55
N LEU A 203 -15.94 2.79 -1.62
CA LEU A 203 -15.24 2.57 -2.88
C LEU A 203 -15.87 1.44 -3.70
N ALA A 204 -16.27 0.35 -3.06
CA ALA A 204 -16.98 -0.74 -3.75
C ALA A 204 -18.33 -0.28 -4.32
N LYS A 205 -19.10 0.51 -3.55
CA LYS A 205 -20.38 1.11 -3.97
C LYS A 205 -20.19 2.13 -5.10
N ALA A 206 -19.17 2.96 -5.02
CA ALA A 206 -18.81 3.91 -6.08
C ALA A 206 -18.43 3.22 -7.39
N ALA A 207 -17.80 2.04 -7.33
CA ALA A 207 -17.53 1.22 -8.50
C ALA A 207 -18.83 0.62 -9.07
N GLN A 208 -19.69 0.09 -8.20
CA GLN A 208 -20.99 -0.48 -8.58
C GLN A 208 -21.89 0.56 -9.27
N SER A 209 -21.97 1.79 -8.74
CA SER A 209 -22.78 2.87 -9.34
C SER A 209 -22.31 3.26 -10.75
N ARG A 210 -21.03 3.03 -11.05
CA ARG A 210 -20.40 3.25 -12.37
C ARG A 210 -20.45 2.02 -13.28
N GLY A 211 -20.95 0.89 -12.80
CA GLY A 211 -20.98 -0.36 -13.56
C GLY A 211 -19.59 -0.95 -13.85
N VAL A 212 -18.61 -0.67 -12.99
CA VAL A 212 -17.24 -1.20 -13.06
C VAL A 212 -16.90 -1.98 -11.80
N THR A 213 -15.84 -2.79 -11.83
CA THR A 213 -15.35 -3.46 -10.61
C THR A 213 -14.57 -2.50 -9.72
N PRO A 214 -14.42 -2.78 -8.41
CA PRO A 214 -13.58 -1.97 -7.52
C PRO A 214 -12.15 -1.77 -8.06
N GLU A 215 -11.57 -2.80 -8.68
CA GLU A 215 -10.23 -2.74 -9.27
C GLU A 215 -10.18 -1.83 -10.50
N GLN A 216 -11.20 -1.86 -11.36
CA GLN A 216 -11.28 -0.98 -12.53
C GLN A 216 -11.42 0.50 -12.14
N LEU A 217 -12.19 0.77 -11.08
CA LEU A 217 -12.26 2.11 -10.50
C LEU A 217 -10.89 2.51 -9.91
N LEU A 218 -10.26 1.63 -9.15
CA LEU A 218 -8.93 1.87 -8.57
C LEU A 218 -7.87 2.17 -9.64
N ASP A 219 -7.87 1.44 -10.75
CA ASP A 219 -6.95 1.68 -11.87
C ASP A 219 -7.20 3.04 -12.54
N THR A 220 -8.45 3.46 -12.63
CA THR A 220 -8.82 4.80 -13.14
C THR A 220 -8.26 5.88 -12.21
N VAL A 221 -8.46 5.75 -10.90
CA VAL A 221 -7.96 6.71 -9.90
C VAL A 221 -6.44 6.71 -9.84
N LYS A 222 -5.78 5.54 -9.91
CA LYS A 222 -4.31 5.45 -10.06
C LYS A 222 -3.83 6.23 -11.28
N GLY A 223 -4.52 6.10 -12.41
CA GLY A 223 -4.21 6.87 -13.60
C GLY A 223 -4.26 8.39 -13.37
N GLN A 224 -5.22 8.88 -12.58
CA GLN A 224 -5.33 10.30 -12.21
C GLN A 224 -4.19 10.74 -11.28
N VAL A 225 -3.90 9.93 -10.25
CA VAL A 225 -2.75 10.14 -9.35
C VAL A 225 -1.43 10.20 -10.13
N GLN A 226 -1.26 9.34 -11.13
CA GLN A 226 -0.06 9.31 -11.98
C GLN A 226 0.11 10.55 -12.86
N GLN A 227 -1.00 11.23 -13.20
CA GLN A 227 -1.00 12.41 -14.06
C GLN A 227 -0.83 13.72 -13.27
N GLY A 228 -0.97 13.69 -11.93
CA GLY A 228 -0.79 14.87 -11.06
C GLY A 228 -1.92 15.89 -11.18
N THR A 229 -3.12 15.45 -11.56
CA THR A 229 -4.19 16.31 -12.09
C THR A 229 -5.43 16.44 -11.21
N GLN A 230 -5.45 15.91 -9.98
CA GLN A 230 -6.63 15.74 -9.09
C GLN A 230 -7.34 14.39 -9.33
N ILE A 231 -7.81 13.76 -8.24
CA ILE A 231 -8.80 12.69 -8.29
C ILE A 231 -10.14 13.31 -8.64
N ASP A 232 -10.89 12.71 -9.56
CA ASP A 232 -12.21 13.21 -9.93
C ASP A 232 -13.10 13.37 -8.69
N SER A 233 -13.56 14.59 -8.40
CA SER A 233 -14.34 14.89 -7.19
C SER A 233 -15.64 14.09 -7.15
N THR A 234 -16.18 13.68 -8.30
CA THR A 234 -17.35 12.80 -8.34
C THR A 234 -17.04 11.40 -7.81
N VAL A 235 -15.80 10.93 -7.96
CA VAL A 235 -15.36 9.65 -7.36
C VAL A 235 -15.27 9.82 -5.85
N ALA A 236 -14.67 10.91 -5.36
CA ALA A 236 -14.61 11.18 -3.92
C ALA A 236 -16.00 11.30 -3.29
N ASP A 237 -16.93 12.02 -3.94
CA ASP A 237 -18.32 12.17 -3.50
C ASP A 237 -19.05 10.83 -3.44
N ASP A 238 -18.86 9.98 -4.44
CA ASP A 238 -19.52 8.67 -4.51
C ASP A 238 -18.93 7.68 -3.49
N VAL A 239 -17.64 7.79 -3.15
CA VAL A 239 -17.04 7.01 -2.06
C VAL A 239 -17.70 7.37 -0.73
N VAL A 240 -17.80 8.66 -0.40
CA VAL A 240 -18.46 9.13 0.83
C VAL A 240 -19.94 8.75 0.84
N SER A 241 -20.63 8.91 -0.29
CA SER A 241 -22.05 8.57 -0.41
C SER A 241 -22.28 7.06 -0.25
N GLY A 242 -21.40 6.23 -0.84
CA GLY A 242 -21.43 4.77 -0.71
C GLY A 242 -21.15 4.31 0.71
N ALA A 243 -20.25 4.97 1.43
CA ALA A 243 -19.97 4.69 2.84
C ALA A 243 -21.21 4.93 3.73
N LYS A 244 -21.91 6.05 3.50
CA LYS A 244 -23.19 6.39 4.16
C LYS A 244 -24.29 5.39 3.82
N GLU A 245 -24.39 4.98 2.56
CA GLU A 245 -25.35 3.96 2.12
C GLU A 245 -25.09 2.64 2.85
N PHE A 246 -23.85 2.17 2.87
CA PHE A 246 -23.47 0.92 3.52
C PHE A 246 -23.72 0.96 5.05
N ALA A 247 -23.36 2.05 5.73
CA ALA A 247 -23.68 2.23 7.16
C ALA A 247 -25.20 2.17 7.44
N THR A 248 -26.00 2.72 6.51
CA THR A 248 -27.47 2.65 6.59
C THR A 248 -27.97 1.22 6.40
N GLU A 249 -27.42 0.49 5.42
CA GLU A 249 -27.77 -0.92 5.15
C GLU A 249 -27.45 -1.85 6.32
N GLN A 250 -26.37 -1.58 7.05
CA GLN A 250 -26.02 -2.33 8.26
C GLN A 250 -26.94 -2.05 9.44
N GLY A 251 -27.63 -0.91 9.44
CA GLY A 251 -28.50 -0.48 10.55
C GLY A 251 -27.74 -0.19 11.86
N ASP A 252 -26.44 0.08 11.79
CA ASP A 252 -25.59 0.44 12.93
C ASP A 252 -25.57 1.96 13.12
N ALA A 253 -26.09 2.43 14.25
CA ALA A 253 -26.19 3.87 14.53
C ALA A 253 -24.82 4.52 14.77
N ASP A 254 -23.85 3.79 15.32
CA ASP A 254 -22.51 4.32 15.57
C ASP A 254 -21.75 4.44 14.25
N ALA A 255 -21.92 3.48 13.34
CA ALA A 255 -21.38 3.54 11.97
C ALA A 255 -21.96 4.72 11.19
N GLN A 256 -23.28 4.92 11.27
CA GLN A 256 -23.95 6.05 10.60
C GLN A 256 -23.44 7.39 11.13
N ALA A 257 -23.32 7.53 12.45
CA ALA A 257 -22.81 8.75 13.08
C ALA A 257 -21.36 9.05 12.69
N ALA A 258 -20.54 8.01 12.46
CA ALA A 258 -19.14 8.15 12.06
C ALA A 258 -18.99 8.84 10.69
N VAL A 259 -19.91 8.58 9.75
CA VAL A 259 -19.86 9.17 8.39
C VAL A 259 -20.86 10.30 8.17
N GLU A 260 -21.71 10.64 9.15
CA GLU A 260 -22.80 11.62 8.97
C GLU A 260 -22.28 13.04 8.68
N ASN A 261 -21.20 13.44 9.35
CA ASN A 261 -20.59 14.77 9.18
C ASN A 261 -19.60 14.84 8.03
N ASP A 262 -19.54 13.81 7.19
CA ASP A 262 -18.47 13.72 6.22
C ASP A 262 -18.59 14.80 5.15
N VAL A 263 -17.56 15.64 5.10
CA VAL A 263 -17.31 16.58 4.02
C VAL A 263 -16.96 15.80 2.75
N ALA A 264 -17.44 16.27 1.60
CA ALA A 264 -16.98 15.80 0.31
C ALA A 264 -15.44 15.87 0.23
N GLY A 265 -14.81 14.80 -0.25
CA GLY A 265 -13.39 14.86 -0.60
C GLY A 265 -13.19 15.86 -1.74
N ASP A 266 -12.21 16.74 -1.62
CA ASP A 266 -11.93 17.74 -2.66
C ASP A 266 -11.20 17.13 -3.88
N GLY A 267 -10.75 15.87 -3.76
CA GLY A 267 -9.98 15.13 -4.74
C GLY A 267 -8.57 15.70 -4.97
N ALA A 268 -8.17 16.73 -4.22
CA ALA A 268 -6.86 17.36 -4.38
C ALA A 268 -5.78 16.38 -3.92
N VAL A 269 -4.76 16.22 -4.77
CA VAL A 269 -3.62 15.36 -4.47
C VAL A 269 -2.35 16.05 -4.94
N GLU A 270 -1.47 16.35 -4.00
CA GLU A 270 -0.18 16.95 -4.28
C GLU A 270 0.95 15.92 -4.31
N THR A 271 1.94 16.14 -5.18
CA THR A 271 3.11 15.27 -5.23
C THR A 271 3.96 15.49 -3.96
N PRO A 272 4.29 14.43 -3.20
CA PRO A 272 5.07 14.56 -1.98
C PRO A 272 6.45 15.17 -2.25
N THR A 273 6.87 16.13 -1.43
CA THR A 273 8.15 16.85 -1.60
C THR A 273 9.21 16.46 -0.58
N GLY A 274 8.86 15.72 0.48
CA GLY A 274 9.78 15.33 1.56
C GLY A 274 10.14 16.48 2.52
N SER A 275 9.56 17.67 2.34
CA SER A 275 9.70 18.80 3.26
C SER A 275 8.54 18.81 4.25
N THR A 276 8.78 19.13 5.53
CA THR A 276 7.71 19.37 6.53
C THR A 276 6.89 20.64 6.25
N GLY A 277 7.01 21.21 5.05
CA GLY A 277 6.32 22.42 4.64
C GLY A 277 4.83 22.17 4.64
N ALA A 278 4.13 22.86 5.53
CA ALA A 278 2.69 22.94 5.60
C ALA A 278 2.13 23.38 4.24
N THR A 279 1.57 22.45 3.47
CA THR A 279 0.60 22.75 2.42
C THR A 279 -0.75 22.91 3.10
N GLY A 280 -0.87 24.01 3.85
CA GLY A 280 -2.18 24.55 4.18
C GLY A 280 -2.76 25.12 2.88
N ALA A 281 -3.53 24.30 2.16
CA ALA A 281 -4.38 24.77 1.08
C ALA A 281 -5.60 25.49 1.68
N THR A 282 -5.41 26.81 1.86
CA THR A 282 -6.32 27.92 1.59
C THR A 282 -7.77 27.91 2.10
N GLY A 283 -8.07 28.88 2.98
CA GLY A 283 -9.34 29.60 2.94
C GLY A 283 -9.24 30.78 1.97
N SER A 284 -10.08 30.78 0.93
CA SER A 284 -10.61 31.97 0.22
C SER A 284 -11.86 31.57 -0.55
#